data_AF-A0A2M8URX0-F1
#
_entry.id   AF-A0A2M8URX0-F1
#
_cell.length_a   1.000
_cell.length_b   1.000
_cell.length_c   1.000
_cell.angle_alpha   90.00
_cell.angle_beta   90.00
_cell.angle_gamma   90.00
#
_symmetry.space_group_name_H-M   'P 1'
#
loop_
_entity.id
_entity.type
_entity.pdbx_description
1 polymer ?
#
loop_
_entity_poly.entity_id
_entity_poly.type
_entity_poly.pdbx_seq_one_letter_code
_entity_poly.pdbx_strand_id
1 'polypeptide(L)'
;MLAVAFTTGCAVKKDFYATGGSRADGTVDMAYDFAQFEQPLVNPSQAQSIAQQKCTVWGYREAEAFGGKTTNCNQRDGWGNCVAGQVVIKYQCIGDLGVPSPERVTQVSSTAAPSEGSLSKAQWQQQQLDELSRKSIPYEQYQQEYRRIMGQ
;
A
#
# COMPACT_ATOMS: atom_id res chain seq x y z
N MET A 1 -22.94 26.70 51.89
CA MET A 1 -21.80 25.92 51.38
C MET A 1 -22.29 25.12 50.19
N LEU A 2 -22.05 25.59 48.96
CA LEU A 2 -22.41 24.89 47.74
C LEU A 2 -21.30 23.86 47.45
N ALA A 3 -21.56 22.57 47.63
CA ALA A 3 -20.60 21.52 47.35
C ALA A 3 -20.57 21.26 45.83
N VAL A 4 -19.55 21.77 45.15
CA VAL A 4 -19.28 21.46 43.74
C VAL A 4 -18.63 20.07 43.69
N ALA A 5 -19.40 19.05 43.32
CA ALA A 5 -18.87 17.72 43.03
C ALA A 5 -18.29 17.72 41.61
N PHE A 6 -16.96 17.69 41.49
CA PHE A 6 -16.29 17.51 40.21
C PHE A 6 -16.44 16.05 39.78
N THR A 7 -17.38 15.77 38.87
CA THR A 7 -17.48 14.45 38.23
C THR A 7 -16.35 14.30 37.22
N THR A 8 -15.24 13.72 37.64
CA THR A 8 -14.17 13.27 36.72
C THR A 8 -14.73 12.14 35.86
N GLY A 9 -14.74 12.30 34.54
CA GLY A 9 -15.15 11.23 33.62
C GLY A 9 -14.29 9.98 33.79
N CYS A 10 -14.89 8.80 33.68
CA CYS A 10 -14.15 7.55 33.79
C CYS A 10 -13.31 7.31 32.52
N ALA A 11 -12.00 7.23 32.67
CA ALA A 11 -11.11 6.83 31.58
C ALA A 11 -11.22 5.31 31.37
N VAL A 12 -11.76 4.89 30.22
CA VAL A 12 -11.99 3.48 29.91
C VAL A 12 -11.19 3.13 28.66
N LYS A 13 -10.46 2.03 28.71
CA LYS A 13 -9.72 1.52 27.55
C LYS A 13 -10.71 0.96 26.54
N LYS A 14 -10.58 1.39 25.29
CA LYS A 14 -11.38 0.90 24.17
C LYS A 14 -10.46 0.35 23.10
N ASP A 15 -10.73 -0.88 22.70
CA ASP A 15 -10.06 -1.51 21.60
C ASP A 15 -10.71 -1.10 20.27
N PHE A 16 -9.88 -0.93 19.26
CA PHE A 16 -10.35 -0.76 17.90
C PHE A 16 -10.79 -2.09 17.30
N TYR A 17 -11.86 -2.07 16.52
CA TYR A 17 -12.31 -3.21 15.75
C TYR A 17 -12.63 -2.79 14.31
N ALA A 18 -12.48 -3.72 13.37
CA ALA A 18 -12.79 -3.44 11.98
C ALA A 18 -14.29 -3.61 11.74
N THR A 19 -14.99 -2.53 11.40
CA THR A 19 -16.42 -2.54 11.09
C THR A 19 -16.70 -2.93 9.64
N GLY A 20 -15.73 -2.73 8.75
CA GLY A 20 -15.90 -3.02 7.34
C GLY A 20 -14.66 -2.70 6.52
N GLY A 21 -14.86 -2.67 5.21
CA GLY A 21 -13.83 -2.35 4.23
C GLY A 21 -14.18 -2.91 2.86
N SER A 22 -13.53 -2.38 1.83
CA SER A 22 -13.67 -2.81 0.46
C SER A 22 -12.29 -3.17 -0.09
N ARG A 23 -12.12 -4.44 -0.48
CA ARG A 23 -10.90 -4.89 -1.16
C ARG A 23 -10.74 -4.19 -2.52
N ALA A 24 -11.84 -3.94 -3.22
CA ALA A 24 -11.80 -3.29 -4.54
C ALA A 24 -11.37 -1.82 -4.44
N ASP A 25 -11.83 -1.12 -3.41
CA ASP A 25 -11.47 0.28 -3.16
C ASP A 25 -10.18 0.42 -2.33
N GLY A 26 -9.63 -0.70 -1.82
CA GLY A 26 -8.47 -0.72 -0.95
C GLY A 26 -8.69 0.03 0.36
N THR A 27 -9.84 -0.13 1.00
CA THR A 27 -10.19 0.60 2.23
C THR A 27 -10.58 -0.34 3.37
N VAL A 28 -10.23 0.03 4.60
CA VAL A 28 -10.59 -0.66 5.84
C VAL A 28 -11.14 0.36 6.82
N ASP A 29 -12.32 0.08 7.36
CA ASP A 29 -12.99 0.94 8.33
C ASP A 29 -12.74 0.38 9.74
N MET A 30 -12.02 1.14 10.55
CA MET A 30 -11.72 0.82 11.95
C MET A 30 -12.59 1.69 12.85
N ALA A 31 -13.23 1.10 13.85
CA ALA A 31 -14.10 1.83 14.75
C ALA A 31 -13.85 1.53 16.22
N TYR A 32 -14.30 2.43 17.07
CA TYR A 32 -14.44 2.25 18.50
C TYR A 32 -15.68 2.97 19.01
N ASP A 33 -16.24 2.48 20.11
CA ASP A 33 -17.46 3.04 20.69
C ASP A 33 -17.17 3.87 21.93
N PHE A 34 -17.92 4.95 22.09
CA PHE A 34 -17.93 5.79 23.28
C PHE A 34 -19.33 5.89 23.86
N ALA A 35 -19.39 6.05 25.18
CA ALA A 35 -20.63 6.21 25.92
C ALA A 35 -20.64 7.55 26.68
N GLN A 36 -21.81 7.91 27.19
CA GLN A 36 -22.00 9.16 27.91
C GLN A 36 -21.13 9.17 29.18
N PHE A 37 -20.42 10.28 29.40
CA PHE A 37 -19.48 10.48 30.52
C PHE A 37 -18.22 9.59 30.52
N GLU A 38 -17.97 8.88 29.42
CA GLU A 38 -16.76 8.08 29.24
C GLU A 38 -15.66 8.91 28.56
N GLN A 39 -14.42 8.73 28.99
CA GLN A 39 -13.24 9.20 28.25
C GLN A 39 -12.53 7.99 27.63
N PRO A 40 -12.78 7.69 26.33
CA PRO A 40 -12.22 6.51 25.70
C PRO A 40 -10.72 6.69 25.49
N LEU A 41 -9.94 5.86 26.18
CA LEU A 41 -8.49 5.78 26.04
C LEU A 41 -8.18 4.76 24.94
N VAL A 42 -7.99 5.26 23.72
CA VAL A 42 -7.79 4.44 22.52
C VAL A 42 -6.33 4.37 22.11
N ASN A 43 -5.90 3.23 21.55
CA ASN A 43 -4.56 3.06 21.01
C ASN A 43 -4.57 3.14 19.47
N PRO A 44 -4.09 4.24 18.85
CA PRO A 44 -4.05 4.34 17.39
C PRO A 44 -3.10 3.33 16.74
N SER A 45 -2.05 2.86 17.43
CA SER A 45 -1.15 1.85 16.87
C SER A 45 -1.83 0.49 16.75
N GLN A 46 -2.76 0.17 17.67
CA GLN A 46 -3.58 -1.02 17.57
C GLN A 46 -4.47 -0.97 16.31
N ALA A 47 -5.13 0.17 16.06
CA ALA A 47 -5.95 0.36 14.85
C ALA A 47 -5.12 0.17 13.57
N GLN A 48 -3.95 0.79 13.52
CA GLN A 48 -2.99 0.67 12.42
C GLN A 48 -2.59 -0.80 12.19
N SER A 49 -2.27 -1.54 13.24
CA SER A 49 -1.86 -2.95 13.14
C SER A 49 -2.98 -3.85 12.60
N ILE A 50 -4.22 -3.65 13.04
CA ILE A 50 -5.38 -4.42 12.57
C ILE A 50 -5.68 -4.08 11.12
N ALA A 51 -5.64 -2.79 10.75
CA ALA A 51 -5.84 -2.34 9.37
C ALA A 51 -4.76 -2.93 8.45
N GLN A 52 -3.49 -2.89 8.86
CA GLN A 52 -2.38 -3.48 8.11
C GLN A 52 -2.56 -4.99 7.93
N GLN A 53 -2.93 -5.73 8.98
CA GLN A 53 -3.22 -7.15 8.88
C GLN A 53 -4.32 -7.42 7.84
N LYS A 54 -5.41 -6.66 7.83
CA LYS A 54 -6.47 -6.81 6.82
C LYS A 54 -5.99 -6.49 5.40
N CYS A 55 -5.24 -5.41 5.23
CA CYS A 55 -4.68 -5.02 3.94
C CYS A 55 -3.70 -6.09 3.40
N THR A 56 -2.85 -6.65 4.26
CA THR A 56 -1.90 -7.71 3.87
C THR A 56 -2.59 -9.01 3.46
N VAL A 57 -3.71 -9.37 4.10
CA VAL A 57 -4.55 -10.52 3.68
C VAL A 57 -5.09 -10.32 2.26
N TRP A 58 -5.32 -9.08 1.83
CA TRP A 58 -5.78 -8.77 0.47
C TRP A 58 -4.66 -8.66 -0.57
N GLY A 59 -3.40 -8.65 -0.13
CA GLY A 59 -2.21 -8.52 -0.97
C GLY A 59 -1.59 -7.13 -1.00
N TYR A 60 -2.10 -6.16 -0.22
CA TYR A 60 -1.45 -4.86 -0.07
C TYR A 60 -0.28 -4.94 0.91
N ARG A 61 0.65 -3.97 0.86
CA ARG A 61 1.84 -3.98 1.73
C ARG A 61 1.57 -3.32 3.07
N GLU A 62 0.89 -2.19 3.04
CA GLU A 62 0.74 -1.29 4.18
C GLU A 62 -0.68 -0.72 4.22
N ALA A 63 -1.03 -0.09 5.34
CA ALA A 63 -2.28 0.62 5.54
C ALA A 63 -1.97 2.01 6.06
N GLU A 64 -2.69 3.04 5.64
CA GLU A 64 -2.50 4.42 6.09
C GLU A 64 -3.85 5.05 6.43
N ALA A 65 -3.94 5.77 7.55
CA ALA A 65 -5.17 6.44 7.93
C ALA A 65 -5.49 7.59 6.96
N PHE A 66 -6.73 7.65 6.48
CA PHE A 66 -7.17 8.70 5.55
C PHE A 66 -8.61 9.15 5.84
N GLY A 67 -9.02 10.29 5.28
CA GLY A 67 -10.42 10.74 5.36
C GLY A 67 -10.89 11.21 6.75
N GLY A 68 -9.99 11.32 7.72
CA GLY A 68 -10.30 11.79 9.07
C GLY A 68 -11.10 10.80 9.90
N LYS A 69 -11.86 11.32 10.86
CA LYS A 69 -12.72 10.54 11.77
C LYS A 69 -14.18 10.91 11.54
N THR A 70 -15.05 9.93 11.42
CA THR A 70 -16.49 10.11 11.29
C THR A 70 -17.18 9.58 12.54
N THR A 71 -18.04 10.39 13.15
CA THR A 71 -18.79 9.99 14.34
C THR A 71 -20.21 9.61 13.96
N ASN A 72 -20.51 8.32 14.05
CA ASN A 72 -21.87 7.79 13.93
C ASN A 72 -22.55 7.85 15.29
N CYS A 73 -23.58 8.69 15.38
CA CYS A 73 -24.27 8.89 16.65
C CYS A 73 -25.37 7.86 16.88
N ASN A 74 -25.26 7.09 17.95
CA ASN A 74 -26.23 6.07 18.32
C ASN A 74 -27.28 6.61 19.29
N GLN A 75 -26.88 7.52 20.19
CA GLN A 75 -27.77 8.17 21.16
C GLN A 75 -27.50 9.66 21.23
N ARG A 76 -28.58 10.43 21.17
CA ARG A 76 -28.58 11.87 21.39
C ARG A 76 -29.30 12.21 22.69
N ASP A 77 -28.82 13.24 23.39
CA ASP A 77 -29.53 13.78 24.54
C ASP A 77 -30.76 14.61 24.11
N GLY A 78 -31.51 15.13 25.10
CA GLY A 78 -32.66 15.99 24.87
C GLY A 78 -32.33 17.33 24.20
N TRP A 79 -31.05 17.69 24.07
CA TRP A 79 -30.57 18.91 23.41
C TRP A 79 -29.97 18.63 22.02
N GLY A 80 -29.94 17.36 21.58
CA GLY A 80 -29.44 16.93 20.28
C GLY A 80 -27.93 16.60 20.23
N ASN A 81 -27.21 16.69 21.34
CA ASN A 81 -25.79 16.34 21.41
C ASN A 81 -25.60 14.83 21.34
N CYS A 82 -24.55 14.38 20.66
CA CYS A 82 -24.22 12.97 20.63
C CYS A 82 -23.57 12.53 21.95
N VAL A 83 -24.27 11.74 22.73
CA VAL A 83 -23.81 11.27 24.05
C VAL A 83 -23.23 9.86 24.00
N ALA A 84 -23.64 9.04 23.04
CA ALA A 84 -23.04 7.75 22.79
C ALA A 84 -23.05 7.43 21.29
N GLY A 85 -21.99 6.81 20.81
CA GLY A 85 -21.82 6.56 19.40
C GLY A 85 -20.56 5.78 19.08
N GLN A 86 -20.31 5.67 17.79
CA GLN A 86 -19.17 4.99 17.22
C GLN A 86 -18.33 6.00 16.45
N VAL A 87 -17.03 6.03 16.68
CA VAL A 87 -16.09 6.79 15.87
C VAL A 87 -15.43 5.84 14.89
N VAL A 88 -15.57 6.13 13.59
CA VAL A 88 -15.00 5.37 12.49
C VAL A 88 -13.82 6.14 11.92
N ILE A 89 -12.70 5.45 11.72
CA ILE A 89 -11.47 5.92 11.13
C ILE A 89 -11.20 5.05 9.91
N LYS A 90 -11.07 5.68 8.74
CA LYS A 90 -10.80 4.95 7.51
C LYS A 90 -9.30 4.79 7.30
N TYR A 91 -8.91 3.63 6.79
CA TYR A 91 -7.56 3.30 6.39
C TYR A 91 -7.54 2.91 4.93
N GLN A 92 -6.58 3.43 4.17
CA GLN A 92 -6.33 3.08 2.79
C GLN A 92 -5.19 2.06 2.76
N CYS A 93 -5.43 0.94 2.11
CA CYS A 93 -4.41 -0.04 1.82
C CYS A 93 -3.53 0.47 0.67
N ILE A 94 -2.22 0.49 0.88
CA ILE A 94 -1.22 0.97 -0.08
C ILE A 94 -0.23 -0.13 -0.43
N GLY A 95 0.35 -0.03 -1.63
CA GLY A 95 1.28 -1.03 -2.19
C GLY A 95 0.62 -2.04 -3.13
N ASP A 96 1.45 -2.76 -3.87
CA ASP A 96 1.02 -3.56 -5.02
C ASP A 96 0.22 -4.81 -4.62
N LEU A 97 -0.99 -4.93 -5.18
CA LEU A 97 -1.89 -6.10 -5.16
C LEU A 97 -1.36 -7.34 -5.91
N GLY A 98 -0.06 -7.43 -6.17
CA GLY A 98 0.50 -8.38 -7.11
C GLY A 98 0.18 -8.06 -8.57
N VAL A 99 -0.34 -6.86 -8.88
CA VAL A 99 -0.16 -6.29 -10.21
C VAL A 99 1.32 -5.93 -10.27
N PRO A 100 2.11 -6.52 -11.18
CA PRO A 100 3.47 -6.04 -11.35
C PRO A 100 3.36 -4.59 -11.80
N SER A 101 3.73 -3.66 -10.91
CA SER A 101 4.04 -2.30 -11.34
C SER A 101 4.95 -2.41 -12.58
N PRO A 102 4.70 -1.67 -13.66
CA PRO A 102 5.56 -1.74 -14.85
C PRO A 102 7.03 -1.43 -14.53
N GLU A 103 7.33 -0.88 -13.34
CA GLU A 103 8.68 -0.66 -12.83
C GLU A 103 9.29 -1.86 -12.08
N ARG A 104 8.50 -2.88 -11.70
CA ARG A 104 8.98 -4.11 -11.03
C ARG A 104 8.94 -5.36 -11.92
N VAL A 105 8.63 -5.23 -13.21
CA VAL A 105 8.87 -6.30 -14.19
C VAL A 105 10.36 -6.47 -14.48
N THR A 106 11.21 -5.49 -14.14
CA THR A 106 12.65 -5.56 -14.45
C THR A 106 13.49 -6.38 -13.46
N GLN A 107 12.91 -6.94 -12.39
CA GLN A 107 13.70 -7.68 -11.38
C GLN A 107 13.13 -9.05 -10.96
N VAL A 108 12.35 -9.72 -11.82
CA VAL A 108 12.13 -11.18 -11.73
C VAL A 108 12.79 -11.85 -12.93
N SER A 109 14.08 -11.58 -13.10
CA SER A 109 14.94 -12.27 -14.07
C SER A 109 16.28 -12.56 -13.43
N SER A 110 16.32 -13.39 -12.38
CA SER A 110 17.54 -14.14 -12.00
C SER A 110 17.30 -15.08 -10.80
N THR A 111 16.66 -16.21 -11.06
CA THR A 111 17.01 -17.48 -10.39
C THR A 111 16.75 -18.63 -11.35
N ALA A 112 17.31 -18.52 -12.54
CA ALA A 112 17.69 -19.68 -13.33
C ALA A 112 19.11 -19.37 -13.83
N ALA A 113 20.09 -20.05 -13.24
CA ALA A 113 21.42 -20.08 -13.82
C ALA A 113 21.29 -20.52 -15.28
N PRO A 114 21.82 -19.78 -16.27
CA PRO A 114 21.97 -20.33 -17.59
C PRO A 114 23.08 -21.36 -17.49
N SER A 115 22.70 -22.63 -17.55
CA SER A 115 23.64 -23.68 -17.90
C SER A 115 24.16 -23.37 -19.31
N GLU A 116 25.47 -23.20 -19.36
CA GLU A 116 26.38 -23.39 -20.48
C GLU A 116 25.74 -23.69 -21.84
N GLY A 117 25.94 -22.78 -22.81
CA GLY A 117 26.31 -23.27 -24.16
C GLY A 117 25.65 -22.70 -25.41
N SER A 118 24.65 -21.81 -25.38
CA SER A 118 24.20 -21.19 -26.65
C SER A 118 23.48 -19.85 -26.48
N LEU A 119 24.16 -18.76 -26.79
CA LEU A 119 23.50 -17.50 -27.16
C LEU A 119 22.67 -17.74 -28.42
N SER A 120 21.39 -17.35 -28.39
CA SER A 120 20.55 -17.43 -29.59
C SER A 120 21.10 -16.52 -30.70
N LYS A 121 20.80 -16.82 -31.97
CA LYS A 121 21.26 -16.04 -33.14
C LYS A 121 20.99 -14.53 -32.99
N ALA A 122 19.82 -14.17 -32.46
CA ALA A 122 19.44 -12.78 -32.22
C ALA A 122 20.28 -12.11 -31.12
N GLN A 123 20.59 -12.82 -30.04
CA GLN A 123 21.45 -12.31 -28.97
C GLN A 123 22.89 -12.11 -29.45
N TRP A 124 23.38 -13.01 -30.31
CA TRP A 124 24.70 -12.86 -30.92
C TRP A 124 24.77 -11.65 -31.85
N GLN A 125 23.74 -11.44 -32.69
CA GLN A 125 23.66 -10.26 -33.56
C GLN A 125 23.68 -8.97 -32.75
N GLN A 126 22.91 -8.91 -31.66
CA GLN A 126 22.84 -7.71 -30.82
C GLN A 126 24.20 -7.37 -30.21
N GLN A 127 24.95 -8.37 -29.73
CA GLN A 127 26.30 -8.15 -29.18
C GLN A 127 27.30 -7.66 -30.22
N GLN A 128 27.23 -8.18 -31.44
CA GLN A 128 28.09 -7.74 -32.54
C GLN A 128 27.80 -6.29 -32.96
N LEU A 129 26.53 -5.88 -32.97
CA LEU A 129 26.16 -4.49 -33.23
C LEU A 129 26.69 -3.54 -32.14
N ASP A 130 26.63 -3.94 -30.87
CA ASP A 130 27.13 -3.14 -29.76
C ASP A 130 28.65 -2.93 -29.87
N GLU A 131 29.39 -3.99 -30.19
CA GLU A 131 30.84 -3.89 -30.42
C GLU A 131 31.17 -3.00 -31.63
N LEU A 132 30.39 -3.10 -32.72
CA LEU A 132 30.56 -2.28 -33.90
C LEU A 132 30.31 -0.79 -33.58
N SER A 133 29.33 -0.48 -32.74
CA SER A 133 29.02 0.88 -32.30
C SER A 133 30.14 1.50 -31.45
N ARG A 134 30.87 0.66 -30.69
CA ARG A 134 31.98 1.10 -29.85
C ARG A 134 33.23 1.44 -30.66
N LYS A 135 33.37 0.91 -31.88
CA LYS A 135 34.49 1.23 -32.78
C LYS A 135 34.19 2.54 -33.50
N SER A 136 35.07 3.53 -33.38
CA SER A 136 34.98 4.81 -34.10
C SER A 136 35.42 4.66 -35.57
N ILE A 137 34.73 3.81 -36.32
CA ILE A 137 34.96 3.60 -37.75
C ILE A 137 34.18 4.63 -38.58
N PRO A 138 34.67 5.01 -39.78
CA PRO A 138 33.92 5.88 -40.69
C PRO A 138 32.59 5.24 -41.10
N TYR A 139 31.56 6.07 -41.26
CA TYR A 139 30.17 5.64 -41.45
C TYR A 139 29.96 4.66 -42.62
N GLU A 140 30.68 4.84 -43.73
CA GLU A 140 30.63 3.94 -44.90
C GLU A 140 31.08 2.50 -44.55
N GLN A 141 32.13 2.36 -43.73
CA GLN A 141 32.59 1.04 -43.27
C GLN A 141 31.61 0.43 -42.28
N TYR A 142 31.00 1.25 -41.42
CA TYR A 142 29.95 0.82 -40.49
C TYR A 142 28.76 0.18 -41.21
N GLN A 143 28.28 0.80 -42.30
CA GLN A 143 27.15 0.27 -43.07
C GLN A 143 27.45 -1.05 -43.78
N GLN A 144 28.71 -1.31 -44.15
CA GLN A 144 29.11 -2.58 -44.76
C GLN A 144 29.12 -3.70 -43.72
N GLU A 145 29.70 -3.47 -42.56
CA GLU A 145 29.74 -4.45 -41.47
C GLU A 145 28.35 -4.74 -40.90
N TYR A 146 27.52 -3.71 -40.74
CA TYR A 146 26.13 -3.88 -40.33
C TYR A 146 25.36 -4.83 -41.26
N ARG A 147 25.52 -4.67 -42.59
CA ARG A 147 24.86 -5.56 -43.58
C ARG A 147 25.34 -7.01 -43.47
N ARG A 148 26.64 -7.24 -43.23
CA ARG A 148 27.20 -8.58 -43.01
C ARG A 148 26.60 -9.25 -41.77
N ILE A 149 26.46 -8.52 -40.66
CA ILE A 149 25.91 -9.05 -39.40
C ILE A 149 24.40 -9.34 -39.51
N MET A 150 23.67 -8.51 -40.26
CA MET A 150 22.22 -8.67 -40.45
C MET A 150 21.84 -9.72 -41.51
N GLY A 151 22.80 -10.21 -42.31
CA GLY A 151 22.62 -11.35 -43.20
C GLY A 151 21.62 -11.11 -44.32
N GLN A 152 21.82 -10.03 -45.10
CA GLN A 152 21.27 -9.92 -46.45
C GLN A 152 22.26 -10.46 -47.47
#